data_AF-A0A420DTX0-F1
#
_entry.id   AF-A0A420DTX0-F1
#
_cell.length_a   1.000
_cell.length_b   1.000
_cell.length_c   1.000
_cell.angle_alpha   90.00
_cell.angle_beta   90.00
_cell.angle_gamma   90.00
#
_symmetry.space_group_name_H-M   'P 1'
#
loop_
_entity.id
_entity.type
_entity.pdbx_description
1 polymer ?
#
loop_
_entity_poly.entity_id
_entity_poly.type
_entity_poly.pdbx_seq_one_letter_code
_entity_poly.pdbx_strand_id
1 'polypeptide(L)'
;MLIIDEQFSSTDPVRRCQALCFSSMIQELIDEDRIETELAGNLLELGEFFILPAYQRFIAGAYACGFVCNDLAPSAFDIHQPRVAQTLSSVGFADIRAFTHVLLRAERWADGMTSPVRDALASGALAVVGRRIADDCDLYAPF
;
A
#
# COMPACT_ATOMS: atom_id res chain seq x y z
N MET A 1 27.16 2.26 15.07
CA MET A 1 26.01 1.74 15.83
C MET A 1 25.16 0.97 14.85
N LEU A 2 25.37 -0.35 14.77
CA LEU A 2 24.55 -1.24 13.95
C LEU A 2 23.23 -1.42 14.71
N ILE A 3 22.15 -0.85 14.19
CA ILE A 3 20.81 -1.23 14.62
C ILE A 3 20.61 -2.60 13.98
N ILE A 4 20.78 -3.64 14.78
CA ILE A 4 20.45 -5.00 14.40
C ILE A 4 18.94 -5.03 14.33
N ASP A 5 18.46 -5.34 13.13
CA ASP A 5 17.08 -5.44 12.72
C ASP A 5 16.38 -6.49 13.60
N GLU A 6 15.61 -6.05 14.58
CA GLU A 6 14.62 -6.94 15.19
C GLU A 6 13.54 -7.17 14.11
N GLN A 7 13.67 -8.34 13.48
CA GLN A 7 12.62 -9.03 12.73
C GLN A 7 11.24 -8.62 13.26
N PHE A 8 10.30 -8.35 12.35
CA PHE A 8 8.92 -8.05 12.67
C PHE A 8 8.39 -8.96 13.78
N SER A 9 8.37 -8.47 15.03
CA SER A 9 7.82 -9.25 16.12
C SER A 9 6.31 -9.12 16.06
N SER A 10 5.61 -10.25 15.90
CA SER A 10 4.15 -10.35 16.02
C SER A 10 3.62 -9.83 17.37
N THR A 11 4.52 -9.57 18.34
CA THR A 11 4.20 -9.09 19.68
C THR A 11 4.28 -7.57 19.87
N ASP A 12 4.58 -6.77 18.83
CA ASP A 12 4.57 -5.31 18.92
C ASP A 12 3.16 -4.74 18.64
N PRO A 13 2.40 -4.36 19.69
CA PRO A 13 1.03 -3.87 19.52
C PRO A 13 0.97 -2.57 18.72
N VAL A 14 2.02 -1.74 18.77
CA VAL A 14 2.07 -0.47 18.02
C VAL A 14 2.15 -0.75 16.53
N ARG A 15 3.06 -1.65 16.12
CA ARG A 15 3.21 -2.04 14.71
C ARG A 15 1.94 -2.69 14.16
N ARG A 16 1.27 -3.53 14.95
CA ARG A 16 -0.01 -4.13 14.57
C ARG A 16 -1.08 -3.04 14.37
N CYS A 17 -1.20 -2.09 15.28
CA CYS A 17 -2.12 -0.96 15.12
C CYS A 17 -1.79 -0.12 13.88
N GLN A 18 -0.51 0.18 13.62
CA GLN A 18 -0.09 0.90 12.41
C GLN A 18 -0.50 0.16 11.14
N ALA A 19 -0.30 -1.15 11.09
CA ALA A 19 -0.70 -1.96 9.94
C ALA A 19 -2.22 -1.94 9.74
N LEU A 20 -3.01 -2.13 10.80
CA LEU A 20 -4.48 -2.08 10.72
C LEU A 20 -4.99 -0.69 10.32
N CYS A 21 -4.41 0.39 10.86
CA CYS A 21 -4.72 1.75 10.44
C CYS A 21 -4.43 1.94 8.94
N PHE A 22 -3.30 1.44 8.45
CA PHE A 22 -2.96 1.52 7.03
C PHE A 22 -3.94 0.73 6.16
N SER A 23 -4.34 -0.46 6.59
CA SER A 23 -5.38 -1.24 5.92
C SER A 23 -6.71 -0.49 5.85
N SER A 24 -7.10 0.22 6.91
CA SER A 24 -8.32 1.05 6.90
C SER A 24 -8.22 2.15 5.85
N MET A 25 -7.07 2.83 5.74
CA MET A 25 -6.85 3.88 4.75
C MET A 25 -6.83 3.34 3.30
N ILE A 26 -6.34 2.11 3.09
CA ILE A 26 -6.48 1.43 1.79
C ILE A 26 -7.96 1.20 1.46
N GLN A 27 -8.74 0.71 2.43
CA GLN A 27 -10.16 0.44 2.21
C GLN A 27 -10.95 1.72 1.94
N GLU A 28 -10.67 2.81 2.67
CA GLU A 28 -11.25 4.13 2.40
C GLU A 28 -10.95 4.62 0.98
N LEU A 29 -9.72 4.44 0.49
CA LEU A 29 -9.34 4.81 -0.88
C LEU A 29 -10.10 3.99 -1.92
N ILE A 30 -10.23 2.67 -1.72
CA ILE A 30 -11.00 1.78 -2.60
C ILE A 30 -12.47 2.21 -2.65
N ASP A 31 -13.06 2.52 -1.50
CA ASP A 31 -14.46 2.89 -1.42
C ASP A 31 -14.74 4.25 -2.05
N GLU A 32 -13.90 5.26 -1.76
CA GLU A 32 -14.07 6.61 -2.31
C GLU A 32 -13.82 6.64 -3.83
N ASP A 33 -12.77 5.99 -4.34
CA ASP A 33 -12.52 5.89 -5.79
C ASP A 33 -13.68 5.21 -6.54
N ARG A 34 -14.25 4.15 -5.96
CA ARG A 34 -15.42 3.46 -6.53
C ARG A 34 -16.63 4.38 -6.61
N ILE A 35 -16.96 5.09 -5.52
CA ILE A 35 -18.11 6.00 -5.46
C ILE A 35 -17.93 7.14 -6.46
N GLU A 36 -16.77 7.79 -6.46
CA GLU A 36 -16.52 8.94 -7.33
C GLU A 36 -16.44 8.54 -8.81
N THR A 37 -15.88 7.38 -9.12
CA THR A 37 -15.90 6.82 -10.49
C THR A 37 -17.32 6.54 -10.97
N GLU A 38 -18.20 6.01 -10.10
CA GLU A 38 -19.61 5.79 -10.45
C GLU A 38 -20.35 7.11 -10.70
N LEU A 39 -20.12 8.11 -9.84
CA LEU A 39 -20.72 9.46 -9.99
C LEU A 39 -20.23 10.19 -11.25
N ALA A 40 -18.97 10.00 -11.63
CA ALA A 40 -18.37 10.57 -12.85
C ALA A 40 -18.78 9.84 -14.15
N GLY A 41 -19.62 8.79 -14.08
CA GLY A 41 -20.07 8.06 -15.26
C GLY A 41 -19.07 7.01 -15.77
N ASN A 42 -18.33 6.38 -14.85
CA ASN A 42 -17.31 5.33 -15.06
C ASN A 42 -15.92 5.84 -15.52
N LEU A 43 -15.63 7.12 -15.40
CA LEU A 43 -14.30 7.65 -15.64
C LEU A 43 -14.01 8.85 -14.74
N LEU A 44 -13.29 8.62 -13.65
CA LEU A 44 -12.75 9.70 -12.82
C LEU A 44 -11.52 10.32 -13.49
N GLU A 45 -11.44 11.63 -13.62
CA GLU A 45 -10.24 12.25 -14.19
C GLU A 45 -9.06 12.11 -13.22
N LEU A 46 -7.83 12.12 -13.74
CA LEU A 46 -6.64 11.94 -12.91
C LEU A 46 -6.46 13.09 -11.90
N GLY A 47 -6.79 14.32 -12.30
CA GLY A 47 -6.76 15.47 -11.39
C GLY A 47 -7.77 15.34 -10.25
N GLU A 48 -8.94 14.76 -10.52
CA GLU A 48 -9.98 14.49 -9.52
C GLU A 48 -9.55 13.39 -8.55
N PHE A 49 -8.89 12.34 -9.06
CA PHE A 49 -8.32 11.29 -8.22
C PHE A 49 -7.31 11.83 -7.19
N PHE A 50 -6.43 12.76 -7.60
CA PHE A 50 -5.41 13.32 -6.70
C PHE A 50 -5.96 14.22 -5.59
N ILE A 51 -7.18 14.73 -5.73
CA ILE A 51 -7.82 15.56 -4.71
C ILE A 51 -8.72 14.75 -3.78
N LEU A 52 -8.88 13.43 -4.00
CA LEU A 52 -9.65 12.57 -3.11
C LEU A 52 -9.08 12.63 -1.69
N PRO A 53 -9.91 12.94 -0.68
CA PRO A 53 -9.48 12.92 0.71
C PRO A 53 -8.83 11.60 1.14
N ALA A 54 -9.34 10.46 0.68
CA ALA A 54 -8.78 9.15 0.97
C ALA A 54 -7.45 8.90 0.24
N TYR A 55 -7.24 9.45 -0.96
CA TYR A 55 -5.93 9.40 -1.62
C TYR A 55 -4.88 10.13 -0.78
N GLN A 56 -5.20 11.35 -0.31
CA GLN A 56 -4.30 12.13 0.55
C GLN A 56 -4.01 11.39 1.88
N ARG A 57 -5.04 10.80 2.50
CA ARG A 57 -4.88 9.99 3.72
C ARG A 57 -4.06 8.73 3.46
N PHE A 58 -4.26 8.04 2.36
CA PHE A 58 -3.46 6.87 1.98
C PHE A 58 -1.98 7.21 1.86
N ILE A 59 -1.63 8.28 1.14
CA ILE A 59 -0.24 8.72 0.99
C ILE A 59 0.36 9.06 2.36
N ALA A 60 -0.28 9.93 3.14
CA ALA A 60 0.22 10.32 4.46
C ALA A 60 0.30 9.13 5.43
N GLY A 61 -0.70 8.26 5.38
CA GLY A 61 -0.83 7.05 6.19
C GLY A 61 0.27 6.04 5.94
N ALA A 62 0.68 5.85 4.68
CA ALA A 62 1.79 4.97 4.33
C ALA A 62 3.10 5.40 5.00
N TYR A 63 3.37 6.72 5.06
CA TYR A 63 4.52 7.26 5.79
C TYR A 63 4.36 7.12 7.30
N ALA A 64 3.20 7.52 7.85
CA ALA A 64 2.94 7.52 9.29
C ALA A 64 2.93 6.10 9.91
N CYS A 65 2.49 5.10 9.13
CA CYS A 65 2.41 3.71 9.56
C CYS A 65 3.70 2.92 9.25
N GLY A 66 4.75 3.57 8.73
CA GLY A 66 6.04 2.92 8.49
C GLY A 66 6.05 1.94 7.31
N PHE A 67 5.22 2.17 6.29
CA PHE A 67 5.25 1.42 5.03
C PHE A 67 6.19 2.06 3.99
N VAL A 68 6.56 3.33 4.17
CA VAL A 68 7.59 3.99 3.36
C VAL A 68 8.80 4.28 4.23
N CYS A 69 9.91 3.61 3.98
CA CYS A 69 11.10 3.73 4.84
C CYS A 69 12.40 3.90 4.03
N ASN A 70 13.38 4.60 4.60
CA ASN A 70 14.68 4.85 3.97
C ASN A 70 15.67 3.70 4.14
N ASP A 71 15.29 2.67 4.90
CA ASP A 71 16.11 1.53 5.32
C ASP A 71 15.93 0.28 4.44
N LEU A 72 14.92 0.28 3.57
CA LEU A 72 14.73 -0.81 2.61
C LEU A 72 15.91 -0.81 1.64
N ALA A 73 16.66 -1.91 1.64
CA ALA A 73 17.55 -2.25 0.54
C ALA A 73 16.75 -2.15 -0.78
N PRO A 74 17.39 -1.83 -1.92
CA PRO A 74 16.71 -1.76 -3.21
C PRO A 74 15.85 -2.99 -3.41
N SER A 75 14.54 -2.81 -3.27
CA SER A 75 13.59 -3.90 -3.34
C SER A 75 13.54 -4.38 -4.78
N ALA A 76 13.68 -5.69 -4.98
CA ALA A 76 13.47 -6.33 -6.28
C ALA A 76 11.98 -6.45 -6.63
N PHE A 77 11.08 -5.91 -5.80
CA PHE A 77 9.64 -6.01 -6.02
C PHE A 77 9.23 -5.09 -7.18
N ASP A 78 9.04 -5.71 -8.34
CA ASP A 78 8.54 -5.04 -9.53
C ASP A 78 7.03 -4.81 -9.40
N ILE A 79 6.64 -3.56 -9.17
CA ILE A 79 5.22 -3.15 -9.07
C ILE A 79 4.48 -3.24 -10.41
N HIS A 80 5.21 -3.34 -11.53
CA HIS A 80 4.66 -3.45 -12.87
C HIS A 80 4.62 -4.90 -13.38
N GLN A 81 5.06 -5.87 -12.56
CA GLN A 81 5.06 -7.27 -12.98
C GLN A 81 3.63 -7.75 -13.30
N PRO A 82 3.45 -8.58 -14.34
CA PRO A 82 2.17 -9.21 -14.60
C PRO A 82 1.70 -9.97 -13.35
N ARG A 83 0.40 -9.86 -13.02
CA ARG A 83 -0.22 -10.57 -11.90
C ARG A 83 0.35 -10.19 -10.52
N VAL A 84 0.82 -8.96 -10.34
CA VAL A 84 1.30 -8.44 -9.05
C VAL A 84 0.34 -8.72 -7.88
N ALA A 85 -0.98 -8.61 -8.10
CA ALA A 85 -2.00 -8.95 -7.09
C ALA A 85 -1.96 -10.43 -6.67
N GLN A 86 -1.63 -11.36 -7.58
CA GLN A 86 -1.47 -12.78 -7.26
C GLN A 86 -0.20 -13.00 -6.44
N THR A 87 0.92 -12.38 -6.82
CA THR A 87 2.15 -12.44 -6.03
C THR A 87 1.93 -11.92 -4.61
N LEU A 88 1.25 -10.77 -4.47
CA LEU A 88 0.92 -10.17 -3.18
C LEU A 88 0.07 -11.08 -2.27
N SER A 89 -0.65 -12.05 -2.85
CA SER A 89 -1.47 -12.97 -2.07
C SER A 89 -0.65 -14.00 -1.28
N SER A 90 0.61 -14.24 -1.65
CA SER A 90 1.45 -15.31 -1.06
C SER A 90 2.73 -14.82 -0.36
N VAL A 91 3.10 -13.55 -0.51
CA VAL A 91 4.33 -13.00 0.08
C VAL A 91 4.17 -12.66 1.57
N GLY A 92 5.29 -12.41 2.25
CA GLY A 92 5.31 -12.01 3.67
C GLY A 92 5.15 -10.51 3.88
N PHE A 93 5.09 -10.08 5.15
CA PHE A 93 4.89 -8.67 5.51
C PHE A 93 5.99 -7.75 4.96
N ALA A 94 7.25 -8.21 4.99
CA ALA A 94 8.38 -7.44 4.48
C ALA A 94 8.20 -7.09 2.99
N ASP A 95 7.71 -8.03 2.18
CA ASP A 95 7.45 -7.82 0.76
C ASP A 95 6.24 -6.92 0.52
N ILE A 96 5.19 -7.02 1.34
CA ILE A 96 4.05 -6.09 1.28
C ILE A 96 4.52 -4.66 1.57
N ARG A 97 5.33 -4.48 2.62
CA ARG A 97 5.92 -3.17 2.94
C ARG A 97 6.84 -2.69 1.82
N ALA A 98 7.65 -3.57 1.25
CA ALA A 98 8.52 -3.24 0.12
C ALA A 98 7.73 -2.82 -1.13
N PHE A 99 6.63 -3.51 -1.44
CA PHE A 99 5.69 -3.14 -2.50
C PHE A 99 5.14 -1.73 -2.28
N THR A 100 4.58 -1.44 -1.09
CA THR A 100 4.03 -0.12 -0.77
C THR A 100 5.09 0.98 -0.85
N HIS A 101 6.30 0.72 -0.38
CA HIS A 101 7.41 1.66 -0.48
C HIS A 101 7.74 1.99 -1.95
N VAL A 102 7.93 0.96 -2.80
CA VAL A 102 8.25 1.15 -4.22
C VAL A 102 7.10 1.86 -4.94
N LEU A 103 5.86 1.50 -4.62
CA LEU A 103 4.66 2.13 -5.15
C LEU A 103 4.64 3.64 -4.88
N LEU A 104 4.84 4.07 -3.63
CA LEU A 104 4.83 5.50 -3.28
C LEU A 104 6.04 6.25 -3.82
N ARG A 105 7.17 5.57 -3.98
CA ARG A 105 8.34 6.15 -4.64
C ARG A 105 8.07 6.39 -6.12
N ALA A 106 7.42 5.45 -6.80
CA ALA A 106 6.98 5.60 -8.19
C ALA A 106 5.92 6.69 -8.32
N GLU A 107 4.94 6.75 -7.41
CA GLU A 107 3.91 7.80 -7.37
C GLU A 107 4.55 9.20 -7.33
N ARG A 108 5.54 9.38 -6.45
CA ARG A 108 6.26 10.64 -6.33
C ARG A 108 7.04 11.01 -7.60
N TRP A 109 7.53 10.02 -8.35
CA TRP A 109 8.33 10.23 -9.56
C TRP A 109 7.48 10.39 -10.82
N ALA A 110 6.18 10.10 -10.75
CA ALA A 110 5.24 10.24 -11.86
C ALA A 110 4.85 11.71 -12.17
N ASP A 111 5.16 12.65 -11.27
CA ASP A 111 4.95 14.09 -11.42
C ASP A 111 3.53 14.49 -11.90
N GLY A 112 2.51 13.74 -11.45
CA GLY A 112 1.11 13.98 -11.78
C GLY A 112 0.70 13.60 -13.21
N MET A 113 1.60 13.07 -14.03
CA MET A 113 1.29 12.62 -15.40
C MET A 113 0.60 11.25 -15.43
N THR A 114 0.87 10.43 -14.42
CA THR A 114 0.27 9.11 -14.20
C THR A 114 0.13 8.88 -12.69
N SER A 115 -0.54 7.82 -12.27
CA SER A 115 -0.62 7.42 -10.86
C SER A 115 -0.44 5.91 -10.71
N PRO A 116 0.78 5.44 -10.41
CA PRO A 116 1.02 4.08 -9.96
C PRO A 116 0.05 3.59 -8.87
N VAL A 117 -0.35 4.46 -7.95
CA VAL A 117 -1.36 4.16 -6.91
C VAL A 117 -2.71 3.84 -7.55
N ARG A 118 -3.17 4.67 -8.50
CA ARG A 118 -4.40 4.41 -9.24
C ARG A 118 -4.33 3.12 -10.06
N ASP A 119 -3.19 2.83 -10.68
CA ASP A 119 -2.96 1.57 -11.41
C ASP A 119 -3.00 0.35 -10.46
N ALA A 120 -2.41 0.47 -9.27
CA ALA A 120 -2.45 -0.56 -8.23
C ALA A 120 -3.86 -0.76 -7.66
N LEU A 121 -4.68 0.29 -7.64
CA LEU A 121 -6.09 0.23 -7.27
C LEU A 121 -6.90 -0.51 -8.33
N ALA A 122 -6.78 -0.10 -9.59
CA ALA A 122 -7.50 -0.69 -10.73
C ALA A 122 -7.15 -2.17 -10.98
N SER A 123 -5.90 -2.55 -10.73
CA SER A 123 -5.44 -3.95 -10.84
C SER A 123 -5.84 -4.83 -9.64
N GLY A 124 -6.40 -4.24 -8.56
CA GLY A 124 -6.76 -4.92 -7.33
C GLY A 124 -5.57 -5.25 -6.42
N ALA A 125 -4.36 -4.79 -6.73
CA ALA A 125 -3.17 -5.01 -5.91
C ALA A 125 -3.34 -4.42 -4.50
N LEU A 126 -3.88 -3.19 -4.41
CA LEU A 126 -4.15 -2.55 -3.11
C LEU A 126 -5.23 -3.30 -2.31
N ALA A 127 -6.27 -3.83 -2.96
CA ALA A 127 -7.28 -4.65 -2.29
C ALA A 127 -6.68 -5.92 -1.67
N VAL A 128 -5.73 -6.56 -2.36
CA VAL A 128 -5.01 -7.72 -1.81
C VAL A 128 -4.15 -7.31 -0.60
N VAL A 129 -3.43 -6.19 -0.69
CA VAL A 129 -2.61 -5.68 0.42
C VAL A 129 -3.47 -5.39 1.65
N GLY A 130 -4.56 -4.63 1.49
CA GLY A 130 -5.47 -4.32 2.60
C GLY A 130 -6.00 -5.59 3.27
N ARG A 131 -6.54 -6.52 2.47
CA ARG A 131 -7.04 -7.80 2.99
C ARG A 131 -5.96 -8.61 3.71
N ARG A 132 -4.76 -8.73 3.14
CA ARG A 132 -3.64 -9.46 3.79
C ARG A 132 -3.32 -8.83 5.14
N ILE A 133 -3.23 -7.50 5.24
CA ILE A 133 -2.91 -6.82 6.49
C ILE A 133 -4.02 -6.98 7.54
N ALA A 134 -5.30 -6.94 7.13
CA ALA A 134 -6.43 -7.03 8.04
C ALA A 134 -6.67 -8.44 8.58
N ASP A 135 -6.59 -9.45 7.71
CA ASP A 135 -7.18 -10.77 7.98
C ASP A 135 -6.14 -11.87 8.19
N ASP A 136 -4.91 -11.69 7.71
CA ASP A 136 -3.91 -12.75 7.75
C ASP A 136 -3.13 -12.75 9.07
N CYS A 137 -3.52 -13.64 9.97
CA CYS A 137 -2.86 -13.82 11.25
C CYS A 137 -1.42 -14.33 11.11
N ASP A 138 -1.11 -15.07 10.05
CA ASP A 138 0.19 -15.69 9.81
C ASP A 138 1.16 -14.71 9.11
N LEU A 139 0.67 -13.58 8.59
CA LEU A 139 1.47 -12.54 7.96
C LEU A 139 2.57 -11.99 8.88
N TYR A 140 2.32 -12.00 10.19
CA TYR A 140 3.23 -11.50 11.22
C TYR A 140 4.07 -12.60 11.88
N ALA A 141 3.87 -13.86 11.53
CA ALA A 141 4.59 -14.96 12.16
C ALA A 141 6.11 -14.83 11.87
N PRO A 142 6.97 -14.98 12.89
CA PRO A 142 8.41 -15.08 12.65
C PRO A 142 8.68 -16.35 11.82
N PHE A 143 9.41 -16.18 10.71
CA PHE A 143 9.83 -17.26 9.81
C PHE A 143 10.70 -18.31 10.53
#